data_AF-A0A7V8ZFV5-F1
#
_entry.id   AF-A0A7V8ZFV5-F1
#
_cell.length_a   1.000
_cell.length_b   1.000
_cell.length_c   1.000
_cell.angle_alpha   90.00
_cell.angle_beta   90.00
_cell.angle_gamma   90.00
#
_symmetry.space_group_name_H-M   'P 1'
#
loop_
_entity.id
_entity.type
_entity.pdbx_description
1 polymer ?
#
loop_
_entity_poly.entity_id
_entity_poly.type
_entity_poly.pdbx_seq_one_letter_code
_entity_poly.pdbx_strand_id
1 'polypeptide(L)'
;TAPAPATPAFGVTTSRGTNVRSRPSSGSRRVARLKQGTRVRVTCQRMAQIAPGRSGRSRIWDRVVLPGGKRAWVADGLLNTGSELLVAKICGDPGYTAAESGATSGRCPVGTPVKLLEPFENAEELIDAALPGARASQKRYRVPVAMTLAQTILETGAGKIAAGANNYFGIKARATGARGVYAWGENASGCVLKKTREAEPDGRLVITIGAFRAYTSLENSILDHGDLLTSNPVYRGAFRYTGDARRFAREIARFYATDPKYALKLLELMKRYKLEQR
;
A
#
# COMPACT_ATOMS: atom_id res chain seq x y z
N THR A 1 -7.13 -34.35 10.66
CA THR A 1 -7.13 -32.90 10.38
C THR A 1 -7.31 -32.69 8.89
N ALA A 2 -8.43 -32.11 8.46
CA ALA A 2 -8.65 -31.81 7.05
C ALA A 2 -7.62 -30.74 6.58
N PRO A 3 -7.00 -30.88 5.41
CA PRO A 3 -6.11 -29.84 4.88
C PRO A 3 -6.92 -28.56 4.70
N ALA A 4 -6.35 -27.42 5.11
CA ALA A 4 -6.94 -26.11 4.85
C ALA A 4 -7.27 -25.98 3.35
N PRO A 5 -8.45 -25.44 2.99
CA PRO A 5 -8.86 -25.34 1.60
C PRO A 5 -7.79 -24.61 0.79
N ALA A 6 -7.35 -25.23 -0.31
CA ALA A 6 -6.35 -24.64 -1.19
C ALA A 6 -6.91 -23.31 -1.73
N THR A 7 -6.22 -22.20 -1.41
CA THR A 7 -6.56 -20.89 -1.98
C THR A 7 -6.67 -21.03 -3.50
N PRO A 8 -7.82 -20.68 -4.11
CA PRO A 8 -8.05 -20.92 -5.53
C PRO A 8 -6.98 -20.20 -6.35
N ALA A 9 -6.39 -20.94 -7.30
CA ALA A 9 -5.35 -20.38 -8.15
C ALA A 9 -5.97 -19.36 -9.11
N PHE A 10 -5.49 -18.12 -9.09
CA PHE A 10 -6.07 -17.03 -9.87
C PHE A 10 -5.67 -17.14 -11.34
N GLY A 11 -6.66 -17.18 -12.23
CA GLY A 11 -6.46 -17.27 -13.67
C GLY A 11 -6.01 -15.94 -14.25
N VAL A 12 -4.86 -15.91 -14.93
CA VAL A 12 -4.32 -14.72 -15.59
C VAL A 12 -3.84 -15.05 -17.00
N THR A 13 -3.61 -14.02 -17.81
CA THR A 13 -3.04 -14.19 -19.14
C THR A 13 -1.65 -13.57 -19.22
N THR A 14 -0.78 -14.11 -20.07
CA THR A 14 0.51 -13.47 -20.36
C THR A 14 0.29 -12.20 -21.18
N SER A 15 0.93 -11.10 -20.80
CA SER A 15 0.78 -9.80 -21.47
C SER A 15 1.49 -9.70 -22.81
N ARG A 16 2.49 -10.57 -23.05
CA ARG A 16 3.27 -10.70 -24.30
C ARG A 16 3.91 -12.08 -24.38
N GLY A 17 4.77 -12.31 -25.37
CA GLY A 17 5.63 -13.50 -25.41
C GLY A 17 6.52 -13.59 -24.16
N THR A 18 6.33 -14.61 -23.34
CA THR A 18 6.87 -14.66 -21.97
C THR A 18 7.74 -15.87 -21.73
N ASN A 19 8.98 -15.64 -21.31
CA ASN A 19 9.88 -16.71 -20.88
C ASN A 19 9.50 -17.18 -19.47
N VAL A 20 9.26 -18.49 -19.34
CA VAL A 20 8.98 -19.13 -18.07
C VAL A 20 10.27 -19.66 -17.48
N ARG A 21 10.48 -19.47 -16.19
CA ARG A 21 11.74 -19.69 -15.48
C ARG A 21 11.63 -20.80 -14.44
N SER A 22 12.72 -21.51 -14.22
CA SER A 22 12.79 -22.60 -13.22
C SER A 22 12.88 -22.08 -11.79
N ARG A 23 13.43 -20.87 -11.61
CA ARG A 23 13.52 -20.13 -10.34
C ARG A 23 13.03 -18.69 -10.55
N PRO A 24 12.68 -17.92 -9.50
CA PRO A 24 12.24 -16.53 -9.62
C PRO A 24 13.43 -15.59 -9.89
N SER A 25 14.09 -15.80 -11.04
CA SER A 25 15.25 -15.06 -11.50
C SER A 25 15.32 -15.12 -13.03
N SER A 26 15.62 -13.97 -13.63
CA SER A 26 15.77 -13.81 -15.08
C SER A 26 16.97 -14.60 -15.63
N GLY A 27 17.97 -14.88 -14.80
CA GLY A 27 19.15 -15.70 -15.17
C GLY A 27 18.92 -17.21 -15.06
N SER A 28 17.82 -17.65 -14.45
CA SER A 28 17.59 -19.09 -14.29
C SER A 28 17.16 -19.79 -15.58
N ARG A 29 17.34 -21.11 -15.63
CA ARG A 29 16.99 -21.97 -16.78
C ARG A 29 15.58 -21.67 -17.26
N ARG A 30 15.44 -21.42 -18.57
CA ARG A 30 14.15 -21.28 -19.24
C ARG A 30 13.48 -22.65 -19.33
N VAL A 31 12.24 -22.71 -18.87
CA VAL A 31 11.43 -23.94 -18.82
C VAL A 31 10.49 -24.05 -20.00
N ALA A 32 10.00 -22.90 -20.49
CA ALA A 32 9.12 -22.78 -21.64
C ALA A 32 9.12 -21.33 -22.15
N ARG A 33 8.49 -21.09 -23.30
CA ARG A 33 8.11 -19.76 -23.78
C ARG A 33 6.63 -19.77 -24.11
N LEU A 34 5.86 -18.89 -23.47
CA LEU A 34 4.42 -18.76 -23.68
C LEU A 34 4.15 -17.68 -24.73
N LYS A 35 3.13 -17.89 -25.56
CA LYS A 35 2.60 -16.86 -26.48
C LYS A 35 1.80 -15.83 -25.68
N GLN A 36 1.65 -14.61 -26.20
CA GLN A 36 0.73 -13.62 -25.63
C GLN A 36 -0.68 -14.21 -25.48
N GLY A 37 -1.40 -13.80 -24.43
CA GLY A 37 -2.77 -14.29 -24.17
C GLY A 37 -2.83 -15.72 -23.58
N THR A 38 -1.70 -16.41 -23.40
CA THR A 38 -1.71 -17.76 -22.79
C THR A 38 -2.25 -17.68 -21.37
N ARG A 39 -3.27 -18.48 -21.07
CA ARG A 39 -3.81 -18.61 -19.71
C ARG A 39 -2.87 -19.42 -18.83
N VAL A 40 -2.60 -18.91 -17.63
CA VAL A 40 -1.87 -19.60 -16.57
C VAL A 40 -2.59 -19.38 -15.24
N ARG A 41 -2.33 -20.23 -14.25
CA ARG A 41 -2.89 -20.05 -12.90
C ARG A 41 -1.79 -19.68 -11.90
N VAL A 42 -1.94 -18.57 -11.20
CA VAL A 42 -1.00 -18.14 -10.15
C VAL A 42 -1.34 -18.87 -8.85
N THR A 43 -0.33 -19.47 -8.21
CA THR A 43 -0.50 -20.29 -7.00
C THR A 43 0.09 -19.66 -5.74
N CYS A 44 1.13 -18.85 -5.91
CA CYS A 44 1.66 -17.97 -4.88
C CYS A 44 2.55 -16.90 -5.52
N GLN A 45 2.80 -15.81 -4.79
CA GLN A 45 3.68 -14.73 -5.20
C GLN A 45 4.83 -14.56 -4.21
N ARG A 46 5.97 -14.05 -4.67
CA ARG A 46 7.08 -13.66 -3.78
C ARG A 46 7.89 -12.52 -4.37
N MET A 47 8.57 -11.80 -3.49
CA MET A 47 9.68 -10.93 -3.90
C MET A 47 10.92 -11.77 -4.23
N ALA A 48 11.64 -11.40 -5.30
CA ALA A 48 12.92 -11.97 -5.71
C ALA A 48 13.71 -10.97 -6.58
N GLN A 49 14.56 -11.46 -7.50
CA GLN A 49 15.37 -10.63 -8.38
C GLN A 49 14.49 -9.69 -9.21
N ILE A 50 14.92 -8.44 -9.39
CA ILE A 50 14.22 -7.48 -10.25
C ILE A 50 14.14 -8.02 -11.68
N ALA A 51 12.92 -8.05 -12.23
CA ALA A 51 12.64 -8.46 -13.60
C ALA A 51 11.90 -7.36 -14.38
N PRO A 52 12.08 -7.29 -15.71
CA PRO A 52 11.29 -6.40 -16.56
C PRO A 52 9.80 -6.76 -16.57
N GLY A 53 8.95 -5.75 -16.63
CA GLY A 53 7.50 -5.86 -16.75
C GLY A 53 6.90 -4.77 -17.64
N ARG A 54 5.60 -4.86 -17.94
CA ARG A 54 4.88 -3.89 -18.78
C ARG A 54 4.87 -2.49 -18.17
N SER A 55 4.58 -2.39 -16.87
CA SER A 55 4.45 -1.12 -16.14
C SER A 55 5.74 -0.70 -15.42
N GLY A 56 6.89 -1.18 -15.91
CA GLY A 56 8.21 -1.01 -15.31
C GLY A 56 8.77 -2.30 -14.73
N ARG A 57 9.86 -2.17 -13.96
CA ARG A 57 10.55 -3.31 -13.33
C ARG A 57 9.82 -3.74 -12.06
N SER A 58 9.82 -5.05 -11.78
CA SER A 58 9.14 -5.64 -10.63
C SER A 58 10.04 -6.64 -9.89
N ARG A 59 9.96 -6.65 -8.56
CA ARG A 59 10.50 -7.71 -7.69
C ARG A 59 9.55 -8.88 -7.54
N ILE A 60 8.31 -8.75 -7.99
CA ILE A 60 7.26 -9.75 -7.77
C ILE A 60 7.38 -10.85 -8.83
N TRP A 61 7.40 -12.10 -8.36
CA TRP A 61 7.39 -13.30 -9.18
C TRP A 61 6.23 -14.21 -8.79
N ASP A 62 5.55 -14.72 -9.81
CA ASP A 62 4.43 -15.62 -9.71
C ASP A 62 4.85 -17.05 -9.91
N ARG A 63 4.48 -17.92 -8.97
CA ARG A 63 4.53 -19.36 -9.18
C ARG A 63 3.30 -19.78 -9.94
N VAL A 64 3.47 -20.12 -11.22
CA VAL A 64 2.38 -20.43 -12.13
C VAL A 64 2.25 -21.93 -12.41
N VAL A 65 1.03 -22.39 -12.64
CA VAL A 65 0.73 -23.68 -13.29
C VAL A 65 0.51 -23.42 -14.77
N LEU A 66 1.36 -24.03 -15.60
CA LEU A 66 1.30 -23.96 -17.06
C LEU A 66 0.22 -24.90 -17.62
N PRO A 67 -0.20 -24.72 -18.90
CA PRO A 67 -0.86 -25.78 -19.65
C PRO A 67 -0.05 -27.08 -19.57
N GLY A 68 -0.69 -28.19 -19.22
CA GLY A 68 0.00 -29.46 -18.94
C GLY A 68 0.47 -29.64 -17.49
N GLY A 69 0.10 -28.76 -16.56
CA GLY A 69 0.24 -28.98 -15.11
C GLY A 69 1.62 -28.66 -14.51
N LYS A 70 2.63 -28.41 -15.35
CA LYS A 70 3.98 -28.06 -14.89
C LYS A 70 3.99 -26.74 -14.12
N ARG A 71 4.70 -26.72 -12.98
CA ARG A 71 4.88 -25.50 -12.17
C ARG A 71 6.20 -24.82 -12.49
N ALA A 72 6.16 -23.50 -12.61
CA ALA A 72 7.34 -22.70 -12.90
C ALA A 72 7.13 -21.24 -12.45
N TRP A 73 8.03 -20.35 -12.84
CA TRP A 73 8.05 -18.94 -12.42
C TRP A 73 7.92 -17.98 -13.58
N VAL A 74 7.13 -16.93 -13.40
CA VAL A 74 7.00 -15.80 -14.32
C VAL A 74 7.10 -14.50 -13.51
N ALA A 75 7.72 -13.47 -14.06
CA ALA A 75 7.73 -12.16 -13.43
C ALA A 75 6.32 -11.54 -13.52
N ASP A 76 5.81 -10.96 -12.44
CA ASP A 76 4.42 -10.44 -12.35
C ASP A 76 4.10 -9.42 -13.42
N GLY A 77 5.06 -8.55 -13.76
CA GLY A 77 4.88 -7.57 -14.82
C GLY A 77 4.73 -8.15 -16.24
N LEU A 78 4.86 -9.47 -16.41
CA LEU A 78 4.61 -10.19 -17.67
C LEU A 78 3.24 -10.89 -17.70
N LEU A 79 2.44 -10.74 -16.65
CA LEU A 79 1.09 -11.26 -16.53
C LEU A 79 0.08 -10.10 -16.44
N ASN A 80 -1.07 -10.26 -17.09
CA ASN A 80 -2.23 -9.39 -16.94
C ASN A 80 -3.01 -9.87 -15.70
N THR A 81 -2.69 -9.30 -14.54
CA THR A 81 -3.34 -9.63 -13.27
C THR A 81 -4.61 -8.81 -13.04
N GLY A 82 -4.71 -7.61 -13.64
CA GLY A 82 -5.86 -6.71 -13.48
C GLY A 82 -6.06 -6.21 -12.05
N SER A 83 -5.03 -6.29 -11.19
CA SER A 83 -5.14 -6.00 -9.77
C SER A 83 -3.91 -5.27 -9.23
N GLU A 84 -4.17 -4.24 -8.43
CA GLU A 84 -3.18 -3.53 -7.59
C GLU A 84 -2.88 -4.31 -6.29
N LEU A 85 -3.73 -5.28 -5.95
CA LEU A 85 -3.47 -6.25 -4.88
C LEU A 85 -2.67 -7.44 -5.41
N LEU A 86 -2.25 -8.28 -4.47
CA LEU A 86 -1.72 -9.59 -4.82
C LEU A 86 -2.87 -10.52 -5.25
N VAL A 87 -2.63 -11.33 -6.27
CA VAL A 87 -3.61 -12.27 -6.85
C VAL A 87 -3.47 -13.69 -6.29
N ALA A 88 -2.45 -13.93 -5.46
CA ALA A 88 -2.31 -15.17 -4.70
C ALA A 88 -1.52 -14.94 -3.41
N LYS A 89 -1.61 -15.89 -2.48
CA LYS A 89 -0.86 -15.86 -1.21
C LYS A 89 0.65 -15.74 -1.39
N ILE A 90 1.35 -15.30 -0.35
CA ILE A 90 2.81 -15.31 -0.35
C ILE A 90 3.34 -16.74 -0.35
N CYS A 91 4.37 -17.01 -1.17
CA CYS A 91 4.97 -18.33 -1.24
C CYS A 91 5.59 -18.75 0.11
N GLY A 92 5.20 -19.91 0.60
CA GLY A 92 5.63 -20.43 1.91
C GLY A 92 5.00 -19.71 3.10
N ASP A 93 3.94 -18.94 2.88
CA ASP A 93 3.09 -18.43 3.96
C ASP A 93 2.17 -19.56 4.44
N PRO A 94 2.19 -19.93 5.73
CA PRO A 94 1.31 -20.97 6.28
C PRO A 94 -0.18 -20.61 6.17
N GLY A 95 -0.49 -19.34 5.90
CA GLY A 95 -1.84 -18.83 5.82
C GLY A 95 -1.99 -17.60 6.71
N TYR A 96 -3.02 -16.81 6.42
CA TYR A 96 -3.40 -15.70 7.28
C TYR A 96 -4.15 -16.23 8.50
N THR A 97 -3.70 -15.83 9.69
CA THR A 97 -4.47 -15.93 10.93
C THR A 97 -4.93 -14.52 11.26
N ALA A 98 -6.24 -14.33 11.45
CA ALA A 98 -6.78 -13.04 11.86
C ALA A 98 -6.11 -12.60 13.16
N ALA A 99 -5.68 -11.34 13.22
CA ALA A 99 -5.22 -10.76 14.46
C ALA A 99 -6.41 -10.69 15.44
N GLU A 100 -6.15 -10.91 16.73
CA GLU A 100 -7.16 -10.71 17.76
C GLU A 100 -7.62 -9.24 17.78
N SER A 101 -8.86 -9.01 18.24
CA SER A 101 -9.36 -7.65 18.41
C SER A 101 -8.44 -6.86 19.33
N GLY A 102 -8.01 -5.67 18.90
CA GLY A 102 -7.06 -4.83 19.66
C GLY A 102 -5.59 -5.22 19.55
N ALA A 103 -5.24 -6.28 18.81
CA ALA A 103 -3.84 -6.61 18.56
C ALA A 103 -3.14 -5.49 17.76
N THR A 104 -1.89 -5.19 18.11
CA THR A 104 -1.02 -4.20 17.44
C THR A 104 0.06 -4.85 16.58
N SER A 105 0.02 -6.18 16.41
CA SER A 105 0.90 -6.89 15.48
C SER A 105 0.30 -8.22 15.02
N GLY A 106 0.76 -8.72 13.88
CA GLY A 106 0.25 -9.95 13.28
C GLY A 106 0.64 -10.11 11.81
N ARG A 107 0.09 -11.13 11.14
CA ARG A 107 0.30 -11.35 9.70
C ARG A 107 -0.60 -10.43 8.88
N CYS A 108 -0.11 -9.89 7.78
CA CYS A 108 -0.96 -9.15 6.83
C CYS A 108 -1.49 -10.10 5.75
N PRO A 109 -2.81 -10.15 5.47
CA PRO A 109 -3.35 -10.92 4.37
C PRO A 109 -3.08 -10.24 3.02
N VAL A 110 -3.27 -11.01 1.94
CA VAL A 110 -3.28 -10.53 0.56
C VAL A 110 -4.60 -9.81 0.19
N GLY A 111 -5.67 -10.10 0.93
CA GLY A 111 -6.96 -9.40 0.83
C GLY A 111 -7.14 -8.35 1.91
N THR A 112 -8.14 -7.48 1.73
CA THR A 112 -8.50 -6.45 2.72
C THR A 112 -9.12 -7.11 3.97
N PRO A 113 -8.56 -6.91 5.18
CA PRO A 113 -9.08 -7.53 6.42
C PRO A 113 -10.25 -6.75 7.05
N VAL A 114 -10.70 -5.68 6.41
CA VAL A 114 -11.72 -4.74 6.90
C VAL A 114 -12.78 -4.52 5.83
N LYS A 115 -14.00 -4.14 6.25
CA LYS A 115 -15.00 -3.62 5.32
C LYS A 115 -14.49 -2.31 4.73
N LEU A 116 -14.49 -2.20 3.40
CA LEU A 116 -14.11 -0.95 2.74
C LEU A 116 -15.21 0.09 2.95
N LEU A 117 -14.79 1.34 3.17
CA LEU A 117 -15.68 2.50 3.10
C LEU A 117 -15.98 2.79 1.63
N GLU A 118 -17.18 3.32 1.38
CA GLU A 118 -17.54 3.80 0.06
C GLU A 118 -16.61 4.96 -0.36
N PRO A 119 -16.25 5.08 -1.64
CA PRO A 119 -15.53 6.23 -2.15
C PRO A 119 -16.32 7.52 -1.94
N PHE A 120 -15.61 8.63 -1.79
CA PHE A 120 -16.23 9.95 -1.81
C PHE A 120 -16.38 10.45 -3.25
N GLU A 121 -17.48 11.13 -3.56
CA GLU A 121 -17.76 11.63 -4.90
C GLU A 121 -16.80 12.76 -5.29
N ASN A 122 -16.44 13.60 -4.32
CA ASN A 122 -15.59 14.76 -4.54
C ASN A 122 -14.82 15.20 -3.28
N ALA A 123 -13.97 16.21 -3.45
CA ALA A 123 -13.10 16.70 -2.39
C ALA A 123 -13.84 17.38 -1.23
N GLU A 124 -14.95 18.08 -1.48
CA GLU A 124 -15.70 18.75 -0.40
C GLU A 124 -16.38 17.71 0.50
N GLU A 125 -16.97 16.66 -0.08
CA GLU A 125 -17.53 15.56 0.70
C GLU A 125 -16.46 14.86 1.57
N LEU A 126 -15.28 14.62 1.00
CA LEU A 126 -14.14 14.10 1.76
C LEU A 126 -13.71 15.06 2.88
N ILE A 127 -13.68 16.37 2.62
CA ILE A 127 -13.32 17.39 3.63
C ILE A 127 -14.31 17.33 4.80
N ASP A 128 -15.61 17.32 4.51
CA ASP A 128 -16.65 17.31 5.54
C ASP A 128 -16.58 16.02 6.38
N ALA A 129 -16.38 14.87 5.74
CA ALA A 129 -16.20 13.60 6.42
C ALA A 129 -14.90 13.52 7.25
N ALA A 130 -13.81 14.14 6.77
CA ALA A 130 -12.51 14.12 7.45
C ALA A 130 -12.39 15.15 8.58
N LEU A 131 -13.18 16.23 8.55
CA LEU A 131 -13.06 17.37 9.45
C LEU A 131 -13.15 16.99 10.94
N PRO A 132 -14.11 16.15 11.40
CA PRO A 132 -14.15 15.73 12.80
C PRO A 132 -12.86 15.01 13.24
N GLY A 133 -12.37 14.07 12.43
CA GLY A 133 -11.12 13.35 12.70
C GLY A 133 -9.90 14.27 12.65
N ALA A 134 -9.88 15.25 11.75
CA ALA A 134 -8.80 16.23 11.66
C ALA A 134 -8.75 17.13 12.90
N ARG A 135 -9.90 17.57 13.43
CA ARG A 135 -10.00 18.32 14.70
C ARG A 135 -9.58 17.47 15.89
N ALA A 136 -10.00 16.20 15.94
CA ALA A 136 -9.57 15.26 16.97
C ALA A 136 -8.05 15.04 16.94
N SER A 137 -7.47 14.88 15.75
CA SER A 137 -6.03 14.76 15.53
C SER A 137 -5.27 16.02 15.95
N GLN A 138 -5.80 17.21 15.63
CA GLN A 138 -5.21 18.47 16.13
C GLN A 138 -5.23 18.54 17.65
N LYS A 139 -6.34 18.18 18.30
CA LYS A 139 -6.45 18.20 19.76
C LYS A 139 -5.47 17.24 20.42
N ARG A 140 -5.34 16.01 19.89
CA ARG A 140 -4.51 14.95 20.48
C ARG A 140 -3.02 15.08 20.13
N TYR A 141 -2.72 15.41 18.88
CA TYR A 141 -1.37 15.35 18.31
C TYR A 141 -0.84 16.71 17.87
N ARG A 142 -1.64 17.77 17.90
CA ARG A 142 -1.26 19.14 17.46
C ARG A 142 -0.89 19.28 15.98
N VAL A 143 -1.33 18.34 15.14
CA VAL A 143 -1.25 18.47 13.67
C VAL A 143 -2.31 19.48 13.21
N PRO A 144 -1.97 20.55 12.45
CA PRO A 144 -2.96 21.52 11.99
C PRO A 144 -4.08 20.87 11.16
N VAL A 145 -5.34 21.26 11.40
CA VAL A 145 -6.51 20.72 10.66
C VAL A 145 -6.32 20.83 9.15
N ALA A 146 -5.93 22.02 8.67
CA ALA A 146 -5.69 22.26 7.25
C ALA A 146 -4.62 21.34 6.65
N MET A 147 -3.59 20.96 7.43
CA MET A 147 -2.56 20.02 6.99
C MET A 147 -3.14 18.64 6.77
N THR A 148 -3.85 18.12 7.78
CA THR A 148 -4.49 16.81 7.70
C THR A 148 -5.43 16.73 6.51
N LEU A 149 -6.32 17.71 6.34
CA LEU A 149 -7.28 17.74 5.22
C LEU A 149 -6.57 17.82 3.87
N ALA A 150 -5.54 18.66 3.73
CA ALA A 150 -4.79 18.78 2.47
C ALA A 150 -4.10 17.46 2.10
N GLN A 151 -3.49 16.76 3.07
CA GLN A 151 -2.89 15.44 2.82
C GLN A 151 -3.96 14.40 2.48
N THR A 152 -5.07 14.31 3.21
CA THR A 152 -6.14 13.36 2.88
C THR A 152 -6.61 13.52 1.44
N ILE A 153 -6.79 14.76 0.97
CA ILE A 153 -7.17 15.05 -0.42
C ILE A 153 -6.06 14.60 -1.39
N LEU A 154 -4.81 14.98 -1.13
CA LEU A 154 -3.68 14.71 -2.03
C LEU A 154 -3.40 13.21 -2.17
N GLU A 155 -3.34 12.50 -1.04
CA GLU A 155 -2.95 11.08 -0.97
C GLU A 155 -4.00 10.15 -1.59
N THR A 156 -5.27 10.56 -1.59
CA THR A 156 -6.38 9.73 -2.10
C THR A 156 -6.91 10.16 -3.47
N GLY A 157 -6.34 11.21 -4.06
CA GLY A 157 -6.87 11.79 -5.30
C GLY A 157 -8.30 12.31 -5.10
N ALA A 158 -8.53 13.04 -4.00
CA ALA A 158 -9.82 13.54 -3.55
C ALA A 158 -10.86 12.44 -3.25
N GLY A 159 -10.45 11.41 -2.51
CA GLY A 159 -11.36 10.37 -1.98
C GLY A 159 -11.66 9.23 -2.95
N LYS A 160 -11.16 9.32 -4.18
CA LYS A 160 -11.36 8.32 -5.25
C LYS A 160 -10.53 7.05 -5.03
N ILE A 161 -9.45 7.15 -4.26
CA ILE A 161 -8.53 6.05 -3.98
C ILE A 161 -8.23 6.02 -2.47
N ALA A 162 -9.11 5.39 -1.68
CA ALA A 162 -8.62 4.80 -0.43
C ALA A 162 -7.71 3.64 -0.85
N ALA A 163 -6.42 3.66 -0.51
CA ALA A 163 -5.37 2.81 -1.08
C ALA A 163 -5.50 1.29 -0.78
N GLY A 164 -6.70 0.73 -0.86
CA GLY A 164 -7.23 -0.47 -0.23
C GLY A 164 -7.16 -0.40 1.30
N ALA A 165 -8.12 -0.98 2.00
CA ALA A 165 -8.16 -1.06 3.47
C ALA A 165 -8.30 0.28 4.21
N ASN A 166 -9.02 1.24 3.63
CA ASN A 166 -9.36 2.53 4.24
C ASN A 166 -8.14 3.32 4.75
N ASN A 167 -6.98 3.14 4.10
CA ASN A 167 -5.73 3.80 4.45
C ASN A 167 -5.57 5.06 3.59
N TYR A 168 -5.94 6.21 4.16
CA TYR A 168 -6.00 7.49 3.45
C TYR A 168 -4.65 8.21 3.34
N PHE A 169 -3.61 7.69 4.02
CA PHE A 169 -2.29 8.33 4.12
C PHE A 169 -1.14 7.42 3.66
N GLY A 170 -1.45 6.22 3.15
CA GLY A 170 -0.44 5.25 2.70
C GLY A 170 0.45 4.69 3.82
N ILE A 171 -0.02 4.68 5.07
CA ILE A 171 0.80 4.30 6.22
C ILE A 171 1.16 2.81 6.17
N LYS A 172 2.47 2.51 6.20
CA LYS A 172 2.98 1.13 6.22
C LYS A 172 2.94 0.53 7.62
N ALA A 173 2.74 -0.78 7.69
CA ALA A 173 3.00 -1.57 8.89
C ALA A 173 4.51 -1.88 8.96
N ARG A 174 5.06 -1.96 10.18
CA ARG A 174 6.50 -2.14 10.42
C ARG A 174 6.83 -3.62 10.56
N ALA A 175 7.82 -4.14 9.85
CA ALA A 175 8.27 -5.52 10.06
C ALA A 175 8.80 -5.73 11.49
N THR A 176 8.41 -6.82 12.16
CA THR A 176 8.87 -7.12 13.53
C THR A 176 10.15 -7.96 13.59
N GLY A 177 10.67 -8.37 12.43
CA GLY A 177 11.78 -9.34 12.32
C GLY A 177 11.29 -10.78 12.20
N ALA A 178 10.13 -11.12 12.76
CA ALA A 178 9.48 -12.40 12.51
C ALA A 178 8.90 -12.44 11.08
N ARG A 179 9.16 -13.54 10.35
CA ARG A 179 8.78 -13.66 8.94
C ARG A 179 7.27 -13.52 8.74
N GLY A 180 6.88 -12.47 8.04
CA GLY A 180 5.49 -12.17 7.68
C GLY A 180 4.68 -11.52 8.80
N VAL A 181 5.32 -11.16 9.93
CA VAL A 181 4.67 -10.47 11.04
C VAL A 181 5.04 -8.99 10.98
N TYR A 182 4.02 -8.15 11.10
CA TYR A 182 4.13 -6.71 11.07
C TYR A 182 3.43 -6.11 12.29
N ALA A 183 3.96 -4.99 12.77
CA ALA A 183 3.38 -4.18 13.83
C ALA A 183 2.71 -2.93 13.25
N TRP A 184 1.62 -2.53 13.87
CA TRP A 184 0.84 -1.34 13.55
C TRP A 184 0.44 -0.61 14.86
N GLY A 185 -0.02 0.64 14.75
CA GLY A 185 -0.46 1.44 15.90
C GLY A 185 -1.87 1.06 16.35
N GLU A 186 -2.26 1.49 17.55
CA GLU A 186 -3.56 1.15 18.18
C GLU A 186 -4.79 1.57 17.36
N ASN A 187 -4.65 2.59 16.51
CA ASN A 187 -5.74 3.05 15.65
C ASN A 187 -5.97 2.12 14.45
N ALA A 188 -4.99 1.28 14.08
CA ALA A 188 -5.11 0.35 12.97
C ALA A 188 -5.74 -0.97 13.43
N SER A 189 -6.65 -1.50 12.61
CA SER A 189 -7.33 -2.78 12.85
C SER A 189 -6.58 -3.96 12.23
N GLY A 190 -5.35 -3.76 11.78
CA GLY A 190 -4.53 -4.74 11.07
C GLY A 190 -3.71 -4.13 9.95
N CYS A 191 -3.37 -4.97 8.98
CA CYS A 191 -2.62 -4.58 7.79
C CYS A 191 -2.98 -5.45 6.59
N VAL A 192 -2.54 -5.07 5.40
CA VAL A 192 -2.75 -5.79 4.13
C VAL A 192 -1.51 -5.69 3.25
N LEU A 193 -1.19 -6.76 2.53
CA LEU A 193 -0.12 -6.79 1.54
C LEU A 193 -0.62 -6.30 0.19
N LYS A 194 0.09 -5.32 -0.38
CA LYS A 194 -0.24 -4.74 -1.69
C LYS A 194 0.99 -4.55 -2.55
N LYS A 195 0.76 -4.39 -3.86
CA LYS A 195 1.80 -3.90 -4.76
C LYS A 195 2.04 -2.42 -4.44
N THR A 196 3.31 -2.02 -4.41
CA THR A 196 3.74 -0.62 -4.24
C THR A 196 4.95 -0.35 -5.13
N ARG A 197 5.21 0.91 -5.45
CA ARG A 197 6.43 1.34 -6.14
C ARG A 197 7.39 1.93 -5.13
N GLU A 198 8.59 1.38 -5.06
CA GLU A 198 9.63 1.86 -4.16
C GLU A 198 10.88 2.20 -4.96
N ALA A 199 11.60 3.23 -4.53
CA ALA A 199 12.88 3.59 -5.12
C ALA A 199 13.97 2.60 -4.69
N GLU A 200 14.75 2.14 -5.66
CA GLU A 200 16.02 1.45 -5.41
C GLU A 200 17.12 2.48 -5.06
N PRO A 201 18.29 2.05 -4.56
CA PRO A 201 19.38 2.97 -4.22
C PRO A 201 19.86 3.86 -5.39
N ASP A 202 19.63 3.42 -6.63
CA ASP A 202 19.91 4.15 -7.87
C ASP A 202 18.79 5.17 -8.24
N GLY A 203 17.79 5.34 -7.39
CA GLY A 203 16.62 6.22 -7.62
C GLY A 203 15.53 5.61 -8.50
N ARG A 204 15.73 4.42 -9.06
CA ARG A 204 14.76 3.79 -9.98
C ARG A 204 13.59 3.17 -9.22
N LEU A 205 12.36 3.47 -9.64
CA LEU A 205 11.17 2.86 -9.07
C LEU A 205 10.99 1.39 -9.50
N VAL A 206 10.66 0.54 -8.53
CA VAL A 206 10.40 -0.89 -8.70
C VAL A 206 9.09 -1.28 -8.04
N ILE A 207 8.28 -2.06 -8.76
CA ILE A 207 7.08 -2.68 -8.18
C ILE A 207 7.53 -3.76 -7.19
N THR A 208 7.08 -3.66 -5.96
CA THR A 208 7.40 -4.57 -4.85
C THR A 208 6.16 -4.82 -3.99
N ILE A 209 6.30 -5.62 -2.93
CA ILE A 209 5.22 -5.88 -1.97
C ILE A 209 5.46 -5.05 -0.71
N GLY A 210 4.46 -4.28 -0.32
CA GLY A 210 4.44 -3.51 0.93
C GLY A 210 3.30 -3.98 1.85
N ALA A 211 3.55 -3.93 3.16
CA ALA A 211 2.51 -4.08 4.17
C ALA A 211 1.96 -2.70 4.55
N PHE A 212 0.67 -2.48 4.36
CA PHE A 212 -0.01 -1.24 4.66
C PHE A 212 -1.01 -1.45 5.78
N ARG A 213 -1.11 -0.50 6.71
CA ARG A 213 -2.09 -0.54 7.80
C ARG A 213 -3.52 -0.53 7.21
N ALA A 214 -4.44 -1.14 7.94
CA ALA A 214 -5.85 -1.24 7.59
C ALA A 214 -6.71 -0.62 8.69
N TYR A 215 -7.78 0.09 8.30
CA TYR A 215 -8.62 0.82 9.26
C TYR A 215 -10.10 0.52 9.03
N THR A 216 -10.89 0.56 10.09
CA THR A 216 -12.34 0.44 10.03
C THR A 216 -13.06 1.77 9.77
N SER A 217 -12.37 2.90 9.97
CA SER A 217 -12.93 4.25 9.78
C SER A 217 -11.89 5.24 9.22
N LEU A 218 -12.37 6.30 8.57
CA LEU A 218 -11.55 7.44 8.13
C LEU A 218 -10.88 8.12 9.33
N GLU A 219 -11.62 8.31 10.43
CA GLU A 219 -11.09 8.89 11.67
C GLU A 219 -9.90 8.11 12.22
N ASN A 220 -9.97 6.77 12.27
CA ASN A 220 -8.86 5.94 12.72
C ASN A 220 -7.62 6.12 11.83
N SER A 221 -7.80 6.22 10.51
CA SER A 221 -6.69 6.51 9.60
C SER A 221 -6.09 7.90 9.84
N ILE A 222 -6.89 8.91 10.19
CA ILE A 222 -6.43 10.27 10.49
C ILE A 222 -5.71 10.34 11.84
N LEU A 223 -6.22 9.66 12.86
CA LEU A 223 -5.58 9.60 14.18
C LEU A 223 -4.25 8.85 14.11
N ASP A 224 -4.17 7.77 13.34
CA ASP A 224 -2.92 7.03 13.13
C ASP A 224 -1.87 7.85 12.36
N HIS A 225 -2.32 8.72 11.45
CA HIS A 225 -1.45 9.69 10.80
C HIS A 225 -0.91 10.73 11.79
N GLY A 226 -1.76 11.25 12.69
CA GLY A 226 -1.32 12.15 13.75
C GLY A 226 -0.29 11.51 14.69
N ASP A 227 -0.52 10.25 15.07
CA ASP A 227 0.41 9.45 15.86
C ASP A 227 1.75 9.23 15.13
N LEU A 228 1.71 8.85 13.85
CA LEU A 228 2.91 8.67 13.02
C LEU A 228 3.75 9.95 12.99
N LEU A 229 3.13 11.11 12.75
CA LEU A 229 3.85 12.37 12.66
C LEU A 229 4.47 12.74 14.00
N THR A 230 3.76 12.53 15.10
CA THR A 230 4.22 12.90 16.45
C THR A 230 5.32 11.96 16.97
N SER A 231 5.19 10.66 16.70
CA SER A 231 6.10 9.63 17.22
C SER A 231 7.40 9.54 16.43
N ASN A 232 7.42 9.91 15.13
CA ASN A 232 8.61 9.80 14.30
C ASN A 232 9.51 11.05 14.41
N PRO A 233 10.75 10.95 14.92
CA PRO A 233 11.63 12.09 15.16
C PRO A 233 11.91 12.96 13.93
N VAL A 234 11.84 12.40 12.71
CA VAL A 234 12.10 13.15 11.47
C VAL A 234 11.13 14.33 11.29
N TYR A 235 9.92 14.25 11.84
CA TYR A 235 8.90 15.29 11.73
C TYR A 235 8.91 16.31 12.88
N ARG A 236 9.77 16.15 13.89
CA ARG A 236 9.80 17.04 15.08
C ARG A 236 9.97 18.52 14.71
N GLY A 237 10.66 18.82 13.62
CA GLY A 237 10.82 20.20 13.13
C GLY A 237 9.49 20.88 12.77
N ALA A 238 8.52 20.13 12.24
CA ALA A 238 7.21 20.65 11.86
C ALA A 238 6.39 21.11 13.08
N PHE A 239 6.52 20.42 14.21
CA PHE A 239 5.78 20.72 15.45
C PHE A 239 6.22 22.02 16.15
N ARG A 240 7.21 22.74 15.62
CA ARG A 240 7.48 24.13 16.00
C ARG A 240 6.45 25.11 15.43
N TYR A 241 5.63 24.66 14.47
CA TYR A 241 4.73 25.49 13.68
C TYR A 241 3.27 25.01 13.76
N THR A 242 2.82 24.50 14.91
CA THR A 242 1.45 23.97 15.05
C THR A 242 0.36 25.02 14.84
N GLY A 243 0.70 26.32 14.93
CA GLY A 243 -0.19 27.44 14.61
C GLY A 243 -0.08 27.98 13.18
N ASP A 244 0.86 27.46 12.37
CA ASP A 244 1.06 27.86 10.97
C ASP A 244 1.03 26.61 10.09
N ALA A 245 -0.15 26.28 9.57
CA ALA A 245 -0.38 25.09 8.76
C ALA A 245 0.49 25.07 7.49
N ARG A 246 0.76 26.22 6.89
CA ARG A 246 1.57 26.34 5.67
C ARG A 246 3.03 26.05 5.95
N ARG A 247 3.57 26.55 7.07
CA ARG A 247 4.94 26.25 7.49
C ARG A 247 5.07 24.80 7.95
N PHE A 248 4.08 24.30 8.70
CA PHE A 248 4.00 22.89 9.07
C PHE A 248 4.07 21.98 7.83
N ALA A 249 3.26 22.27 6.80
CA ALA A 249 3.26 21.52 5.54
C ALA A 249 4.62 21.50 4.85
N ARG A 250 5.32 22.64 4.81
CA ARG A 250 6.67 22.74 4.24
C ARG A 250 7.69 21.88 4.99
N GLU A 251 7.62 21.82 6.32
CA GLU A 251 8.54 20.99 7.12
C GLU A 251 8.24 19.48 6.95
N ILE A 252 6.96 19.08 6.94
CA ILE A 252 6.57 17.68 6.72
C ILE A 252 7.00 17.19 5.33
N ALA A 253 6.80 18.01 4.30
CA ALA A 253 7.06 17.65 2.90
C ALA A 253 8.49 17.18 2.63
N ARG A 254 9.46 17.63 3.45
CA ARG A 254 10.88 17.26 3.32
C ARG A 254 11.15 15.76 3.54
N PHE A 255 10.26 15.08 4.24
CA PHE A 255 10.43 13.68 4.65
C PHE A 255 9.26 12.79 4.25
N TYR A 256 8.07 13.36 4.03
CA TYR A 256 6.86 12.60 3.76
C TYR A 256 6.81 12.03 2.33
N ALA A 257 7.28 12.80 1.35
CA ALA A 257 7.25 12.42 -0.06
C ALA A 257 8.56 12.77 -0.76
N THR A 258 8.93 11.98 -1.77
CA THR A 258 10.08 12.26 -2.64
C THR A 258 9.76 13.26 -3.75
N ASP A 259 8.48 13.64 -3.93
CA ASP A 259 8.07 14.62 -4.93
C ASP A 259 8.52 16.03 -4.52
N PRO A 260 9.39 16.71 -5.28
CA PRO A 260 9.87 18.05 -4.95
C PRO A 260 8.76 19.10 -4.92
N LYS A 261 7.60 18.84 -5.55
CA LYS A 261 6.43 19.74 -5.56
C LYS A 261 5.42 19.43 -4.47
N TYR A 262 5.66 18.45 -3.60
CA TYR A 262 4.70 17.99 -2.59
C TYR A 262 4.20 19.14 -1.71
N ALA A 263 5.11 19.96 -1.16
CA ALA A 263 4.74 21.12 -0.35
C ALA A 263 3.83 22.10 -1.12
N LEU A 264 4.16 22.40 -2.38
CA LEU A 264 3.37 23.33 -3.20
C LEU A 264 1.96 22.80 -3.44
N LYS A 265 1.81 21.50 -3.72
CA LYS A 265 0.51 20.86 -3.91
C LYS A 265 -0.36 20.98 -2.66
N LEU A 266 0.21 20.75 -1.47
CA LEU A 266 -0.52 20.92 -0.21
C LEU A 266 -0.99 22.36 0.00
N LEU A 267 -0.12 23.35 -0.24
CA LEU A 267 -0.46 24.76 -0.12
C LEU A 267 -1.56 25.19 -1.12
N GLU A 268 -1.51 24.66 -2.34
CA GLU A 268 -2.53 24.90 -3.36
C GLU A 268 -3.88 24.34 -2.92
N LEU A 269 -3.92 23.13 -2.36
CA LEU A 269 -5.14 22.53 -1.82
C LEU A 269 -5.69 23.32 -0.64
N MET A 270 -4.83 23.74 0.31
CA MET A 270 -5.23 24.60 1.43
C MET A 270 -5.89 25.89 0.95
N LYS A 271 -5.32 26.53 -0.08
CA LYS A 271 -5.87 27.75 -0.68
C LYS A 271 -7.18 27.47 -1.41
N ARG A 272 -7.20 26.46 -2.29
CA ARG A 272 -8.34 26.13 -3.16
C ARG A 272 -9.60 25.81 -2.35
N TYR A 273 -9.45 25.05 -1.28
CA TYR A 273 -10.56 24.60 -0.42
C TYR A 273 -10.72 25.45 0.85
N LYS A 274 -9.96 26.54 0.99
CA LYS A 274 -9.99 27.45 2.16
C LYS A 274 -9.85 26.71 3.50
N LEU A 275 -8.96 25.71 3.56
CA LEU A 275 -8.87 24.76 4.67
C LEU A 275 -8.43 25.39 6.00
N GLU A 276 -7.77 26.55 5.96
CA GLU A 276 -7.35 27.28 7.17
C GLU A 276 -8.51 27.97 7.89
N GLN A 277 -9.69 28.04 7.26
CA GLN A 277 -10.91 28.63 7.81
C GLN A 277 -11.90 27.56 8.31
N ARG A 278 -11.56 26.27 8.13
CA ARG A 278 -12.44 25.13 8.41
C ARG A 278 -12.43 24.70 9.86
#